data_AF-A0A3D9T0A5-F1
#
_entry.id   AF-A0A3D9T0A5-F1
#
_cell.length_a   1.000
_cell.length_b   1.000
_cell.length_c   1.000
_cell.angle_alpha   90.00
_cell.angle_beta   90.00
_cell.angle_gamma   90.00
#
_symmetry.space_group_name_H-M   'P 1'
#
loop_
_entity.id
_entity.type
_entity.pdbx_description
1 polymer ?
#
loop_
_entity_poly.entity_id
_entity_poly.type
_entity_poly.pdbx_seq_one_letter_code
_entity_poly.pdbx_strand_id
1 'polypeptide(L)'
;MSRILLLHSMYGLRPAVHAAAERLRTAGHEVHVPDLYAGRTADDPEAAEAVREEIGRDELLRRAVAAAAPHSDQGLVYAGFSLGGALAQNLALADERARGLVLLHGTSDVADDATTEIPVQLHVADPDPYETDDWLNAWYLRMRRAGADVEVYRYRGAGHLYTDPDLTDHDPDASERTWNIVESFLADL
;
A
#
# COMPACT_ATOMS: atom_id res chain seq x y z
N MET A 1 4.20 17.47 -7.16
CA MET A 1 2.89 16.92 -7.59
C MET A 1 3.15 15.54 -8.12
N SER A 2 2.56 14.54 -7.50
CA SER A 2 2.83 13.12 -7.76
C SER A 2 1.58 12.48 -8.35
N ARG A 3 1.75 11.48 -9.22
CA ARG A 3 0.66 10.63 -9.69
C ARG A 3 0.71 9.32 -8.91
N ILE A 4 -0.40 9.00 -8.27
CA ILE A 4 -0.47 7.94 -7.26
C ILE A 4 -1.44 6.87 -7.75
N LEU A 5 -1.00 5.62 -7.78
CA LEU A 5 -1.90 4.46 -7.90
C LEU A 5 -2.14 3.92 -6.49
N LEU A 6 -3.35 4.10 -5.95
CA LEU A 6 -3.72 3.70 -4.59
C LEU A 6 -4.57 2.44 -4.61
N LEU A 7 -4.01 1.33 -4.13
CA LEU A 7 -4.64 0.00 -4.14
C LEU A 7 -5.28 -0.32 -2.79
N HIS A 8 -6.54 -0.75 -2.82
CA HIS A 8 -7.32 -1.08 -1.62
C HIS A 8 -6.86 -2.39 -0.95
N SER A 9 -7.31 -2.61 0.29
CA SER A 9 -7.04 -3.82 1.06
C SER A 9 -7.88 -5.02 0.62
N MET A 10 -7.76 -6.14 1.33
CA MET A 10 -8.60 -7.33 1.09
C MET A 10 -10.10 -7.07 1.31
N TYR A 11 -10.47 -5.95 1.93
CA TYR A 11 -11.87 -5.59 2.13
C TYR A 11 -12.51 -4.88 0.93
N GLY A 12 -11.78 -4.71 -0.17
CA GLY A 12 -12.27 -3.99 -1.35
C GLY A 12 -12.16 -2.47 -1.21
N LEU A 13 -12.78 -1.75 -2.15
CA LEU A 13 -12.75 -0.29 -2.24
C LEU A 13 -13.68 0.39 -1.22
N ARG A 14 -13.33 0.27 0.07
CA ARG A 14 -14.10 0.82 1.20
C ARG A 14 -14.04 2.35 1.28
N PRO A 15 -14.96 3.00 2.03
CA PRO A 15 -14.97 4.46 2.22
C PRO A 15 -13.63 5.05 2.65
N ALA A 16 -12.87 4.36 3.52
CA ALA A 16 -11.55 4.80 3.97
C ALA A 16 -10.55 5.00 2.82
N VAL A 17 -10.60 4.16 1.78
CA VAL A 17 -9.71 4.25 0.61
C VAL A 17 -10.06 5.48 -0.23
N HIS A 18 -11.35 5.76 -0.39
CA HIS A 18 -11.81 6.98 -1.05
C HIS A 18 -11.44 8.23 -0.25
N ALA A 19 -11.59 8.21 1.07
CA ALA A 19 -11.21 9.32 1.94
C ALA A 19 -9.70 9.59 1.86
N ALA A 20 -8.87 8.56 1.88
CA ALA A 20 -7.43 8.67 1.66
C ALA A 20 -7.10 9.28 0.29
N ALA A 21 -7.77 8.84 -0.78
CA ALA A 21 -7.57 9.39 -2.10
C ALA A 21 -7.97 10.88 -2.18
N GLU A 22 -9.10 11.27 -1.58
CA GLU A 22 -9.52 12.67 -1.53
C GLU A 22 -8.58 13.54 -0.70
N ARG A 23 -8.04 13.01 0.41
CA ARG A 23 -7.01 13.68 1.21
C ARG A 23 -5.77 13.98 0.35
N LEU A 24 -5.25 12.98 -0.35
CA LEU A 24 -4.10 13.14 -1.25
C LEU A 24 -4.39 14.06 -2.45
N ARG A 25 -5.60 14.02 -3.02
CA ARG A 25 -6.02 14.96 -4.07
C ARG A 25 -6.07 16.39 -3.55
N THR A 26 -6.57 16.59 -2.33
CA THR A 26 -6.62 17.90 -1.67
C THR A 26 -5.22 18.46 -1.41
N ALA A 27 -4.24 17.60 -1.13
CA ALA A 27 -2.83 17.96 -1.04
C ALA A 27 -2.17 18.26 -2.42
N GLY A 28 -2.91 18.14 -3.52
CA GLY A 28 -2.48 18.53 -4.86
C GLY A 28 -1.88 17.40 -5.69
N HIS A 29 -2.09 16.13 -5.32
CA HIS A 29 -1.65 14.96 -6.10
C HIS A 29 -2.75 14.49 -7.07
N GLU A 30 -2.35 13.81 -8.14
CA GLU A 30 -3.26 13.04 -8.99
C GLU A 30 -3.37 11.62 -8.44
N VAL A 31 -4.57 11.13 -8.14
CA VAL A 31 -4.76 9.81 -7.52
C VAL A 31 -5.69 8.95 -8.36
N HIS A 32 -5.24 7.75 -8.70
CA HIS A 32 -6.02 6.68 -9.33
C HIS A 32 -6.32 5.60 -8.30
N VAL A 33 -7.58 5.21 -8.20
CA VAL A 33 -8.04 4.24 -7.19
C VAL A 33 -8.82 3.13 -7.91
N PRO A 34 -8.13 2.14 -8.50
CA PRO A 34 -8.80 1.07 -9.23
C PRO A 34 -9.56 0.15 -8.27
N ASP A 35 -10.73 -0.28 -8.71
CA ASP A 35 -11.51 -1.30 -8.01
C ASP A 35 -11.12 -2.69 -8.52
N LEU A 36 -10.27 -3.38 -7.77
CA LEU A 36 -9.82 -4.73 -8.12
C LEU A 36 -10.91 -5.78 -7.86
N TYR A 37 -11.96 -5.43 -7.10
CA TYR A 37 -13.00 -6.34 -6.61
C TYR A 37 -14.34 -6.14 -7.35
N ALA A 38 -14.39 -5.23 -8.33
CA ALA A 38 -15.55 -4.96 -9.19
C ALA A 38 -16.82 -4.61 -8.38
N GLY A 39 -16.69 -3.71 -7.41
CA GLY A 39 -17.75 -3.17 -6.58
C GLY A 39 -17.99 -3.93 -5.28
N ARG A 40 -17.31 -5.06 -5.07
CA ARG A 40 -17.45 -5.86 -3.86
C ARG A 40 -16.62 -5.25 -2.73
N THR A 41 -17.25 -5.10 -1.58
CA THR A 41 -16.63 -4.74 -0.31
C THR A 41 -17.06 -5.72 0.77
N ALA A 42 -16.31 -5.79 1.86
CA ALA A 42 -16.62 -6.59 3.02
C ALA A 42 -16.47 -5.74 4.29
N ASP A 43 -17.15 -6.14 5.36
CA ASP A 43 -17.10 -5.47 6.67
C ASP A 43 -16.48 -6.34 7.77
N ASP A 44 -16.20 -7.61 7.46
CA ASP A 44 -15.56 -8.55 8.37
C ASP A 44 -14.45 -9.36 7.68
N PRO A 45 -13.47 -9.87 8.44
CA PRO A 45 -12.32 -10.55 7.86
C PRO A 45 -12.68 -11.83 7.09
N GLU A 46 -13.70 -12.57 7.50
CA GLU A 46 -14.08 -13.85 6.88
C GLU A 46 -14.69 -13.63 5.49
N ALA A 47 -15.59 -12.66 5.36
CA ALA A 47 -16.14 -12.26 4.08
C ALA A 47 -15.08 -11.66 3.14
N ALA A 48 -14.18 -10.83 3.68
CA ALA A 48 -13.07 -10.26 2.91
C ALA A 48 -12.13 -11.34 2.38
N GLU A 49 -11.81 -12.34 3.20
CA GLU A 49 -11.01 -13.50 2.81
C GLU A 49 -11.69 -14.29 1.68
N ALA A 50 -12.97 -14.62 1.84
CA ALA A 50 -13.71 -15.37 0.84
C ALA A 50 -13.73 -14.68 -0.55
N VAL A 51 -13.90 -13.35 -0.58
CA VAL A 51 -13.84 -12.57 -1.83
C VAL A 51 -12.44 -12.64 -2.44
N ARG A 52 -11.39 -12.48 -1.63
CA ARG A 52 -9.99 -12.54 -2.08
C ARG A 52 -9.67 -13.91 -2.68
N GLU A 53 -10.06 -14.99 -2.01
CA GLU A 53 -9.83 -16.36 -2.48
C GLU A 53 -10.58 -16.66 -3.77
N GLU A 54 -11.84 -16.21 -3.88
CA GLU A 54 -12.65 -16.39 -5.08
C GLU A 54 -12.02 -15.71 -6.31
N ILE A 55 -11.48 -14.49 -6.16
CA ILE A 55 -10.81 -13.80 -7.26
C ILE A 55 -9.45 -14.43 -7.55
N GLY A 56 -8.69 -14.74 -6.50
CA GLY A 56 -7.36 -15.35 -6.60
C GLY A 56 -6.23 -14.35 -6.84
N ARG A 57 -5.05 -14.69 -6.31
CA ARG A 57 -3.85 -13.82 -6.32
C ARG A 57 -3.43 -13.39 -7.72
N ASP A 58 -3.35 -14.32 -8.66
CA ASP A 58 -2.82 -14.04 -10.01
C ASP A 58 -3.76 -13.10 -10.79
N GLU A 59 -5.06 -13.25 -10.61
CA GLU A 59 -6.06 -12.37 -11.21
C GLU A 59 -6.01 -10.97 -10.58
N LEU A 60 -5.82 -10.87 -9.26
CA LEU A 60 -5.64 -9.58 -8.58
C LEU A 60 -4.40 -8.84 -9.08
N LEU A 61 -3.27 -9.55 -9.21
CA LEU A 61 -2.05 -8.99 -9.79
C LEU A 61 -2.27 -8.54 -11.23
N ARG A 62 -2.93 -9.36 -12.05
CA ARG A 62 -3.28 -9.00 -13.44
C ARG A 62 -4.14 -7.74 -13.52
N ARG A 63 -5.13 -7.59 -12.64
CA ARG A 63 -5.98 -6.39 -12.55
C ARG A 63 -5.18 -5.17 -12.12
N ALA A 64 -4.30 -5.30 -11.13
CA ALA A 64 -3.44 -4.21 -10.69
C ALA A 64 -2.50 -3.73 -11.81
N VAL A 65 -1.85 -4.65 -12.53
CA VAL A 65 -1.01 -4.33 -13.70
C VAL A 65 -1.81 -3.62 -14.79
N ALA A 66 -3.00 -4.11 -15.11
CA ALA A 66 -3.88 -3.48 -16.09
C ALA A 66 -4.32 -2.07 -15.68
N ALA A 67 -4.50 -1.82 -14.39
CA ALA A 67 -4.83 -0.50 -13.85
C ALA A 67 -3.63 0.47 -13.88
N ALA A 68 -2.40 -0.04 -13.71
CA ALA A 68 -1.18 0.78 -13.74
C ALA A 68 -0.75 1.15 -15.18
N ALA A 69 -0.93 0.24 -16.13
CA ALA A 69 -0.41 0.35 -17.49
C ALA A 69 -0.73 1.68 -18.23
N PRO A 70 -1.92 2.29 -18.11
CA PRO A 70 -2.21 3.57 -18.76
C PRO A 70 -1.41 4.76 -18.21
N HIS A 71 -0.78 4.60 -17.04
CA HIS A 71 -0.19 5.69 -16.27
C HIS A 71 1.31 5.50 -15.98
N SER A 72 1.85 4.27 -16.05
CA SER A 72 3.23 3.94 -15.70
C SER A 72 4.28 4.75 -16.48
N ASP A 73 4.03 5.01 -17.77
CA ASP A 73 4.92 5.82 -18.62
C ASP A 73 5.15 7.25 -18.13
N GLN A 74 4.25 7.74 -17.28
CA GLN A 74 4.29 9.10 -16.76
C GLN A 74 4.94 9.17 -15.36
N GLY A 75 5.41 8.04 -14.83
CA GLY A 75 5.99 7.89 -13.50
C GLY A 75 4.93 7.86 -12.41
N LEU A 76 4.83 6.72 -11.73
CA LEU A 76 3.86 6.49 -10.66
C LEU A 76 4.54 6.42 -9.30
N VAL A 77 3.89 6.98 -8.29
CA VAL A 77 4.05 6.52 -6.90
C VAL A 77 3.02 5.42 -6.68
N TYR A 78 3.49 4.23 -6.34
CA TYR A 78 2.61 3.13 -6.00
C TYR A 78 2.30 3.18 -4.51
N ALA A 79 1.02 3.05 -4.16
CA ALA A 79 0.60 3.04 -2.78
C ALA A 79 -0.48 1.98 -2.57
N GLY A 80 -0.56 1.42 -1.36
CA GLY A 80 -1.65 0.51 -1.08
C GLY A 80 -1.74 0.04 0.35
N PHE A 81 -2.93 -0.48 0.66
CA PHE A 81 -3.35 -0.93 1.99
C PHE A 81 -3.28 -2.46 2.05
N SER A 82 -2.50 -3.06 2.96
CA SER A 82 -2.47 -4.51 3.23
C SER A 82 -2.20 -5.32 1.95
N LEU A 83 -3.16 -6.11 1.48
CA LEU A 83 -3.13 -6.73 0.15
C LEU A 83 -2.71 -5.75 -0.97
N GLY A 84 -3.28 -4.54 -0.96
CA GLY A 84 -2.94 -3.48 -1.90
C GLY A 84 -1.49 -2.99 -1.75
N GLY A 85 -0.93 -3.00 -0.54
CA GLY A 85 0.48 -2.70 -0.29
C GLY A 85 1.40 -3.75 -0.92
N ALA A 86 1.08 -5.03 -0.72
CA ALA A 86 1.81 -6.13 -1.36
C ALA A 86 1.77 -6.04 -2.90
N LEU A 87 0.60 -5.74 -3.47
CA LEU A 87 0.45 -5.51 -4.92
C LEU A 87 1.26 -4.27 -5.37
N ALA A 88 1.14 -3.16 -4.65
CA ALA A 88 1.87 -1.92 -4.95
C ALA A 88 3.38 -2.13 -4.97
N GLN A 89 3.93 -2.90 -4.01
CA GLN A 89 5.35 -3.25 -3.98
C GLN A 89 5.75 -4.03 -5.24
N ASN A 90 5.01 -5.08 -5.60
CA ASN A 90 5.33 -5.91 -6.77
C ASN A 90 5.30 -5.09 -8.06
N LEU A 91 4.34 -4.16 -8.19
CA LEU A 91 4.26 -3.27 -9.34
C LEU A 91 5.42 -2.26 -9.37
N ALA A 92 5.73 -1.63 -8.23
CA ALA A 92 6.79 -0.63 -8.14
C ALA A 92 8.17 -1.20 -8.46
N LEU A 93 8.47 -2.42 -7.98
CA LEU A 93 9.74 -3.09 -8.25
C LEU A 93 9.85 -3.61 -9.69
N ALA A 94 8.73 -3.74 -10.41
CA ALA A 94 8.70 -4.13 -11.81
C ALA A 94 8.63 -2.94 -12.78
N ASP A 95 8.44 -1.71 -12.28
CA ASP A 95 8.31 -0.50 -13.08
C ASP A 95 9.57 0.36 -12.98
N GLU A 96 10.37 0.37 -14.05
CA GLU A 96 11.59 1.19 -14.15
C GLU A 96 11.33 2.70 -14.04
N ARG A 97 10.08 3.15 -14.20
CA ARG A 97 9.66 4.56 -14.10
C ARG A 97 8.99 4.87 -12.76
N ALA A 98 8.90 3.91 -11.84
CA ALA A 98 8.37 4.14 -10.50
C ALA A 98 9.12 5.30 -9.83
N ARG A 99 8.36 6.16 -9.15
CA ARG A 99 8.88 7.39 -8.50
C ARG A 99 8.94 7.26 -6.98
N GLY A 100 8.21 6.32 -6.41
CA GLY A 100 8.16 6.07 -4.98
C GLY A 100 7.19 4.94 -4.63
N LEU A 101 7.25 4.49 -3.38
CA LEU A 101 6.39 3.43 -2.86
C LEU A 101 5.91 3.79 -1.45
N VAL A 102 4.59 3.75 -1.22
CA VAL A 102 3.97 3.92 0.10
C VAL A 102 3.22 2.64 0.48
N LEU A 103 3.75 1.93 1.46
CA LEU A 103 3.19 0.69 1.98
C LEU A 103 2.43 0.99 3.26
N LEU A 104 1.11 0.87 3.20
CA LEU A 104 0.25 0.96 4.37
C LEU A 104 -0.03 -0.48 4.79
N HIS A 105 0.55 -0.88 5.93
CA HIS A 105 0.32 -2.13 6.66
C HIS A 105 0.31 -3.38 5.77
N GLY A 106 1.26 -3.50 4.84
CA GLY A 106 1.37 -4.66 3.99
C GLY A 106 2.62 -4.60 3.11
N THR A 107 3.36 -5.70 3.07
CA THR A 107 4.55 -5.89 2.24
C THR A 107 4.42 -7.15 1.39
N SER A 108 5.37 -7.36 0.48
CA SER A 108 5.50 -8.58 -0.32
C SER A 108 6.93 -9.11 -0.23
N ASP A 109 7.14 -10.33 -0.71
CA ASP A 109 8.49 -10.81 -0.97
C ASP A 109 9.23 -9.90 -1.96
N VAL A 110 10.55 -9.82 -1.78
CA VAL A 110 11.46 -9.12 -2.68
C VAL A 110 12.27 -10.17 -3.42
N ALA A 111 12.25 -10.14 -4.74
CA ALA A 111 13.04 -11.04 -5.58
C ALA A 111 14.54 -10.82 -5.38
N ASP A 112 15.34 -11.89 -5.49
CA ASP A 112 16.79 -11.82 -5.22
C ASP A 112 17.54 -10.93 -6.24
N ASP A 113 16.99 -10.77 -7.43
CA ASP A 113 17.50 -9.94 -8.53
C ASP A 113 16.81 -8.57 -8.64
N ALA A 114 15.93 -8.22 -7.68
CA ALA A 114 15.29 -6.92 -7.66
C ALA A 114 16.32 -5.78 -7.54
N THR A 115 16.12 -4.74 -8.33
CA THR A 115 16.92 -3.52 -8.30
C THR A 115 15.99 -2.32 -8.38
N THR A 116 16.19 -1.34 -7.50
CA THR A 116 15.42 -0.10 -7.51
C THR A 116 16.18 0.99 -6.76
N GLU A 117 15.93 2.25 -7.13
CA GLU A 117 16.44 3.42 -6.43
C GLU A 117 15.29 4.27 -5.86
N ILE A 118 14.07 3.74 -5.89
CA ILE A 118 12.91 4.49 -5.44
C ILE A 118 12.94 4.70 -3.91
N PRO A 119 12.44 5.85 -3.44
CA PRO A 119 12.16 6.04 -2.03
C PRO A 119 10.90 5.25 -1.63
N VAL A 120 10.93 4.68 -0.42
CA VAL A 120 9.93 3.75 0.11
C VAL A 120 9.59 4.15 1.56
N GLN A 121 8.30 4.31 1.85
CA GLN A 121 7.80 4.40 3.21
C GLN A 121 6.92 3.20 3.53
N LEU A 122 7.19 2.56 4.67
CA LEU A 122 6.33 1.54 5.26
C LEU A 122 5.72 2.06 6.56
N HIS A 123 4.40 1.95 6.69
CA HIS A 123 3.66 2.26 7.90
C HIS A 123 2.97 1.01 8.42
N VAL A 124 3.32 0.54 9.61
CA VAL A 124 2.89 -0.80 10.09
C VAL A 124 2.58 -0.80 11.59
N ALA A 125 1.61 -1.61 12.00
CA ALA A 125 1.30 -1.81 13.41
C ALA A 125 2.48 -2.42 14.18
N ASP A 126 2.51 -2.22 15.49
CA ASP A 126 3.49 -2.82 16.39
C ASP A 126 2.83 -3.29 17.70
N PRO A 127 2.59 -4.60 17.89
CA PRO A 127 2.85 -5.68 16.94
C PRO A 127 1.82 -5.75 15.80
N ASP A 128 2.24 -6.19 14.63
CA ASP A 128 1.35 -6.56 13.53
C ASP A 128 1.27 -8.10 13.40
N PRO A 129 0.06 -8.70 13.34
CA PRO A 129 -0.09 -10.15 13.25
C PRO A 129 0.33 -10.73 11.89
N TYR A 130 0.39 -9.91 10.84
CA TYR A 130 0.75 -10.32 9.47
C TYR A 130 2.17 -9.89 9.11
N GLU A 131 2.62 -8.73 9.61
CA GLU A 131 3.95 -8.16 9.37
C GLU A 131 4.87 -8.35 10.58
N THR A 132 5.20 -9.60 10.90
CA THR A 132 6.01 -9.94 12.09
C THR A 132 7.39 -9.28 12.10
N ASP A 133 8.00 -9.10 13.28
CA ASP A 133 9.33 -8.51 13.41
C ASP A 133 10.42 -9.21 12.58
N ASP A 134 10.43 -10.55 12.59
CA ASP A 134 11.40 -11.34 11.84
C ASP A 134 11.21 -11.15 10.33
N TRP A 135 9.95 -11.11 9.88
CA TRP A 135 9.60 -10.82 8.50
C TRP A 135 10.04 -9.42 8.08
N LEU A 136 9.68 -8.39 8.85
CA LEU A 136 10.02 -6.99 8.55
C LEU A 136 11.52 -6.75 8.55
N ASN A 137 12.28 -7.40 9.44
CA ASN A 137 13.74 -7.33 9.46
C ASN A 137 14.33 -7.93 8.17
N ALA A 138 13.85 -9.11 7.76
CA ALA A 138 14.29 -9.75 6.52
C ALA A 138 13.91 -8.92 5.29
N TRP A 139 12.67 -8.42 5.23
CA TRP A 139 12.16 -7.55 4.18
C TRP A 139 12.99 -6.27 4.03
N TYR A 140 13.27 -5.57 5.14
CA TYR A 140 14.06 -4.35 5.15
C TYR A 140 15.46 -4.59 4.57
N LEU A 141 16.14 -5.67 5.01
CA LEU A 141 17.46 -6.02 4.50
C LEU A 141 17.45 -6.34 3.00
N ARG A 142 16.39 -6.97 2.48
CA ARG A 142 16.23 -7.26 1.05
C ARG A 142 15.96 -5.98 0.24
N MET A 143 15.08 -5.10 0.71
CA MET A 143 14.82 -3.82 0.05
C MET A 143 16.08 -2.94 0.00
N ARG A 144 16.85 -2.88 1.09
CA ARG A 144 18.14 -2.17 1.11
C ARG A 144 19.17 -2.80 0.18
N ARG A 145 19.19 -4.13 0.06
CA ARG A 145 20.05 -4.83 -0.92
C ARG A 145 19.66 -4.52 -2.37
N ALA A 146 18.37 -4.40 -2.64
CA ALA A 146 17.85 -4.01 -3.95
C ALA A 146 18.16 -2.54 -4.31
N GLY A 147 18.61 -1.73 -3.35
CA GLY A 147 19.00 -0.33 -3.56
C GLY A 147 17.96 0.71 -3.11
N ALA A 148 16.81 0.27 -2.59
CA ALA A 148 15.72 1.16 -2.19
C ALA A 148 16.10 2.07 -1.02
N ASP A 149 15.59 3.30 -1.03
CA ASP A 149 15.67 4.17 0.15
C ASP A 149 14.48 3.96 1.08
N VAL A 150 14.66 3.31 2.23
CA VAL A 150 13.54 2.76 3.01
C VAL A 150 13.43 3.43 4.38
N GLU A 151 12.26 3.99 4.65
CA GLU A 151 11.84 4.43 5.98
C GLU A 151 10.72 3.52 6.51
N VAL A 152 10.80 3.16 7.78
CA VAL A 152 9.80 2.30 8.44
C VAL A 152 9.25 3.01 9.67
N TYR A 153 7.94 3.21 9.69
CA TYR A 153 7.17 3.82 10.78
C TYR A 153 6.32 2.75 11.44
N ARG A 154 6.56 2.56 12.75
CA ARG A 154 5.88 1.56 13.58
C ARG A 154 4.93 2.21 14.56
N TYR A 155 3.71 1.67 14.67
CA TYR A 155 2.62 2.26 15.43
C TYR A 155 2.23 1.35 16.59
N ARG A 156 2.77 1.64 17.77
CA ARG A 156 2.62 0.79 18.95
C ARG A 156 1.17 0.74 19.41
N GLY A 157 0.60 -0.46 19.48
CA GLY A 157 -0.75 -0.72 19.97
C GLY A 157 -1.86 -0.54 18.94
N ALA A 158 -1.55 -0.09 17.73
CA ALA A 158 -2.50 -0.02 16.62
C ALA A 158 -2.82 -1.43 16.07
N GLY A 159 -4.02 -1.62 15.49
CA GLY A 159 -4.36 -2.84 14.75
C GLY A 159 -3.75 -2.86 13.34
N HIS A 160 -3.88 -3.97 12.60
CA HIS A 160 -3.27 -4.10 11.26
C HIS A 160 -3.77 -3.01 10.30
N LEU A 161 -5.10 -2.86 10.18
CA LEU A 161 -5.73 -1.87 9.30
C LEU A 161 -6.17 -0.61 10.08
N TYR A 162 -5.29 -0.07 10.91
CA TYR A 162 -5.63 1.04 11.81
C TYR A 162 -6.04 2.35 11.13
N THR A 163 -5.78 2.50 9.83
CA THR A 163 -6.15 3.68 9.04
C THR A 163 -7.61 3.67 8.55
N ASP A 164 -8.35 2.58 8.76
CA ASP A 164 -9.76 2.47 8.35
C ASP A 164 -10.69 2.70 9.57
N PRO A 165 -11.42 3.84 9.65
CA PRO A 165 -12.30 4.16 10.77
C PRO A 165 -13.49 3.22 10.94
N ASP A 166 -13.82 2.43 9.91
CA ASP A 166 -14.93 1.49 9.91
C ASP A 166 -14.49 0.05 10.27
N LEU A 167 -13.26 -0.12 10.77
CA LEU A 167 -12.74 -1.41 11.30
C LEU A 167 -12.44 -1.32 12.79
N THR A 168 -12.44 -2.47 13.46
CA THR A 168 -12.07 -2.59 14.88
C THR A 168 -10.61 -2.25 15.15
N ASP A 169 -9.77 -2.30 14.13
CA ASP A 169 -8.33 -2.01 14.20
C ASP A 169 -8.05 -0.51 14.30
N HIS A 170 -9.06 0.35 14.07
CA HIS A 170 -8.86 1.78 13.93
C HIS A 170 -8.17 2.41 15.13
N ASP A 171 -7.10 3.14 14.85
CA ASP A 171 -6.44 4.02 15.80
C ASP A 171 -6.35 5.43 15.17
N PRO A 172 -7.13 6.41 15.65
CA PRO A 172 -7.20 7.73 15.04
C PRO A 172 -5.88 8.50 15.14
N ASP A 173 -5.14 8.36 16.24
CA ASP A 173 -3.87 9.08 16.46
C ASP A 173 -2.77 8.52 15.57
N ALA A 174 -2.69 7.19 15.45
CA ALA A 174 -1.79 6.51 14.53
C ALA A 174 -2.14 6.86 13.07
N SER A 175 -3.43 6.82 12.71
CA SER A 175 -3.92 7.15 11.37
C SER A 175 -3.56 8.58 10.96
N GLU A 176 -3.84 9.57 11.81
CA GLU A 176 -3.48 10.97 11.51
C GLU A 176 -1.97 11.16 11.42
N ARG A 177 -1.19 10.52 12.29
CA ARG A 177 0.27 10.56 12.20
C ARG A 177 0.78 9.95 10.88
N THR A 178 0.22 8.82 10.45
CA THR A 178 0.55 8.19 9.17
C THR A 178 0.32 9.14 8.02
N TRP A 179 -0.86 9.75 7.93
CA TRP A 179 -1.17 10.63 6.81
C TRP A 179 -0.31 11.89 6.77
N ASN A 180 0.01 12.50 7.93
CA ASN A 180 0.90 13.66 7.96
C ASN A 180 2.31 13.32 7.43
N ILE A 181 2.82 12.13 7.73
CA ILE A 181 4.13 11.67 7.24
C ILE A 181 4.08 11.35 5.75
N VAL A 182 3.04 10.62 5.31
CA VAL A 182 2.83 10.28 3.89
C VAL A 182 2.68 11.52 3.02
N GLU A 183 1.93 12.53 3.48
CA GLU A 183 1.77 13.79 2.73
C GLU A 183 3.10 14.53 2.59
N SER A 184 3.90 14.61 3.66
CA SER A 184 5.23 15.21 3.60
C SER A 184 6.13 14.46 2.62
N PHE A 185 6.12 13.13 2.68
CA PHE A 185 6.89 12.28 1.77
C PHE A 185 6.52 12.51 0.31
N LEU A 186 5.23 12.50 0.01
CA LEU A 186 4.74 12.68 -1.37
C LEU A 186 5.03 14.09 -1.91
N ALA A 187 5.05 15.11 -1.04
CA ALA A 187 5.37 16.48 -1.43
C ALA A 187 6.83 16.65 -1.88
N ASP A 188 7.74 15.81 -1.39
CA ASP A 188 9.17 15.85 -1.69
C ASP A 188 9.55 15.09 -2.99
N LEU A 189 8.61 14.37 -3.63
CA LEU A 189 8.80 13.58 -4.87
C LEU A 189 8.49 14.33 -6.18
#